data_AF-A0A1W9V360-F1
#
_entry.id   AF-A0A1W9V360-F1
#
_cell.length_a   1.000
_cell.length_b   1.000
_cell.length_c   1.000
_cell.angle_alpha   90.00
_cell.angle_beta   90.00
_cell.angle_gamma   90.00
#
_symmetry.space_group_name_H-M   'P 1'
#
loop_
_entity.id
_entity.type
_entity.pdbx_description
1 polymer ?
#
loop_
_entity_poly.entity_id
_entity_poly.type
_entity_poly.pdbx_seq_one_letter_code
_entity_poly.pdbx_strand_id
1 'polypeptide(L)'
;MKIISNEKLIKRNARIGQITSLSSLLVLGIGMYISFKNPELFSLSVGALLLGFILSQVGIYFGNRWGRSPRPDELLDQGLKGMPGDYTLYHFSTPVANLLVGPAGIWILMPYHQHGTITYDGKRWKVKGGGFAQSYMRLFGQENISRPDLDASAEADKLKRYLKKKIAEEEIPPILGAVIFTSKDANVQAEDAPVPTMHLKKLKAFIRKQAKKAPLPPKEIKLVNSAIDAA
;
A
#
# COMPACT_ATOMS: atom_id res chain seq x y z
N MET A 1 -17.91 12.27 0.46
CA MET A 1 -16.77 11.68 1.19
C MET A 1 -15.69 12.74 1.36
N LYS A 2 -15.12 12.86 2.55
CA LYS A 2 -13.96 13.70 2.86
C LYS A 2 -12.69 12.88 2.60
N ILE A 3 -11.68 13.46 1.95
CA ILE A 3 -10.37 12.81 1.74
C ILE A 3 -9.32 13.65 2.46
N ILE A 4 -8.47 13.02 3.27
CA ILE A 4 -7.43 13.67 4.08
C ILE A 4 -6.09 13.00 3.82
N SER A 5 -5.25 13.66 3.02
CA SER A 5 -3.95 13.13 2.58
C SER A 5 -2.79 13.91 3.18
N ASN A 6 -1.75 13.22 3.64
CA ASN A 6 -0.51 13.85 4.09
C ASN A 6 0.36 14.21 2.88
N GLU A 7 -0.02 15.29 2.19
CA GLU A 7 0.65 15.79 0.99
C GLU A 7 2.15 16.07 1.22
N LYS A 8 2.52 16.53 2.43
CA LYS A 8 3.91 16.80 2.78
C LYS A 8 4.74 15.50 2.79
N LEU A 9 4.22 14.43 3.41
CA LEU A 9 4.87 13.12 3.42
C LEU A 9 4.96 12.55 2.00
N ILE A 10 3.85 12.61 1.25
CA ILE A 10 3.78 12.12 -0.14
C ILE A 10 4.86 12.81 -0.98
N LYS A 11 4.89 14.15 -1.02
CA LYS A 11 5.85 14.92 -1.83
C LYS A 11 7.29 14.68 -1.40
N ARG A 12 7.56 14.64 -0.09
CA ARG A 12 8.90 14.34 0.43
C ARG A 12 9.37 12.96 -0.03
N ASN A 13 8.53 11.94 0.14
CA ASN A 13 8.88 10.56 -0.19
C ASN A 13 9.00 10.35 -1.71
N ALA A 14 8.16 11.01 -2.52
CA ALA A 14 8.29 11.03 -3.97
C ALA A 14 9.64 11.62 -4.40
N ARG A 15 10.05 12.74 -3.77
CA ARG A 15 11.35 13.38 -4.04
C ARG A 15 12.52 12.50 -3.64
N ILE A 16 12.44 11.78 -2.52
CA ILE A 16 13.44 10.79 -2.12
C ILE A 16 13.58 9.72 -3.21
N GLY A 17 12.46 9.18 -3.70
CA GLY A 17 12.47 8.18 -4.79
C GLY A 17 13.12 8.70 -6.06
N GLN A 18 12.81 9.94 -6.48
CA GLN A 18 13.40 10.56 -7.67
C GLN A 18 14.91 10.78 -7.53
N ILE A 19 15.35 11.36 -6.40
CA ILE A 19 16.76 11.65 -6.15
C ILE A 19 17.56 10.35 -6.07
N THR A 20 17.11 9.38 -5.25
CA THR A 20 17.83 8.10 -5.08
C THR A 20 17.89 7.31 -6.38
N SER A 21 16.84 7.34 -7.21
CA SER A 21 16.85 6.70 -8.53
C SER A 21 17.89 7.36 -9.46
N LEU A 22 17.94 8.70 -9.52
CA LEU A 22 18.90 9.41 -10.37
C LEU A 22 20.34 9.24 -9.87
N SER A 23 20.55 9.34 -8.55
CA SER A 23 21.85 9.09 -7.92
C SER A 23 22.32 7.66 -8.15
N SER A 24 21.43 6.67 -8.07
CA SER A 24 21.77 5.28 -8.34
C SER A 24 22.30 5.09 -9.76
N LEU A 25 21.65 5.69 -10.75
CA LEU A 25 22.08 5.61 -12.14
C LEU A 25 23.46 6.22 -12.36
N LEU A 26 23.72 7.38 -11.76
CA LEU A 26 25.01 8.07 -11.85
C LEU A 26 26.12 7.25 -11.19
N VAL A 27 25.89 6.74 -9.98
CA VAL A 27 26.88 5.93 -9.24
C VAL A 27 27.16 4.61 -9.95
N LEU A 28 26.13 3.94 -10.47
CA LEU A 28 26.28 2.72 -11.27
C LEU A 28 27.07 2.99 -12.55
N GLY A 29 26.79 4.09 -13.25
CA GLY A 29 27.51 4.49 -14.46
C GLY A 29 28.99 4.76 -14.21
N ILE A 30 29.31 5.49 -13.12
CA ILE A 30 30.71 5.74 -12.72
C ILE A 30 31.41 4.43 -12.32
N GLY A 31 30.75 3.60 -11.50
CA GLY A 31 31.31 2.31 -11.08
C GLY A 31 31.63 1.41 -12.28
N MET A 32 30.71 1.35 -13.25
CA MET A 32 30.90 0.60 -14.50
C MET A 32 32.03 1.18 -15.36
N TYR A 33 32.12 2.50 -15.50
CA TYR A 33 33.19 3.16 -16.25
C TYR A 33 34.59 2.86 -15.65
N ILE A 34 34.73 2.97 -14.33
CA ILE A 34 35.98 2.67 -13.62
C ILE A 34 36.35 1.19 -13.82
N SER A 35 35.37 0.28 -13.81
CA SER A 35 35.59 -1.16 -14.03
C SER A 35 36.33 -1.45 -15.34
N PHE A 36 35.97 -0.74 -16.43
CA PHE A 36 36.57 -0.95 -17.74
C PHE A 36 37.86 -0.17 -17.98
N LYS A 37 37.97 1.05 -17.44
CA LYS A 37 39.12 1.94 -17.71
C LYS A 37 40.27 1.81 -16.72
N ASN A 38 39.99 1.44 -15.47
CA ASN A 38 40.98 1.38 -14.40
C ASN A 38 40.86 0.07 -13.63
N PRO A 39 41.32 -1.07 -14.19
CA PRO A 39 41.26 -2.37 -13.53
C PRO A 39 41.96 -2.40 -12.16
N GLU A 40 42.95 -1.53 -11.94
CA GLU A 40 43.64 -1.40 -10.64
C GLU A 40 42.72 -0.85 -9.52
N LEU A 41 41.64 -0.15 -9.88
CA LEU A 41 40.62 0.35 -8.96
C LEU A 41 39.40 -0.59 -8.85
N PHE A 42 39.56 -1.86 -9.19
CA PHE A 42 38.47 -2.84 -9.23
C PHE A 42 37.64 -2.87 -7.93
N SER A 43 38.29 -2.86 -6.76
CA SER A 43 37.59 -2.86 -5.47
C SER A 43 36.70 -1.63 -5.27
N LEU A 44 37.15 -0.45 -5.73
CA LEU A 44 36.37 0.79 -5.67
C LEU A 44 35.19 0.75 -6.65
N SER A 45 35.40 0.19 -7.85
CA SER A 45 34.33 -0.05 -8.82
C SER A 45 33.24 -0.98 -8.25
N VAL A 46 33.62 -2.11 -7.65
CA VAL A 46 32.67 -3.05 -7.03
C VAL A 46 31.91 -2.37 -5.88
N GLY A 47 32.59 -1.61 -5.02
CA GLY A 47 31.95 -0.84 -3.96
C GLY A 47 30.93 0.18 -4.48
N ALA A 48 31.28 0.93 -5.53
CA ALA A 48 30.36 1.86 -6.17
C ALA A 48 29.15 1.15 -6.80
N LEU A 49 29.35 0.02 -7.47
CA LEU A 49 28.27 -0.76 -8.06
C LEU A 49 27.30 -1.30 -7.01
N LEU A 50 27.81 -1.83 -5.89
CA LEU A 50 26.98 -2.29 -4.77
C LEU A 50 26.18 -1.13 -4.16
N LEU A 51 26.82 0.02 -3.92
CA LEU A 51 26.14 1.20 -3.39
C LEU A 51 25.06 1.70 -4.36
N GLY A 52 25.37 1.77 -5.65
CA GLY A 52 24.43 2.13 -6.70
C GLY A 52 23.23 1.18 -6.75
N PHE A 53 23.46 -0.12 -6.60
CA PHE A 53 22.38 -1.11 -6.50
C PHE A 53 21.50 -0.90 -5.26
N ILE A 54 22.08 -0.67 -4.08
CA ILE A 54 21.28 -0.39 -2.87
C ILE A 54 20.43 0.88 -3.06
N LEU A 55 21.01 1.95 -3.62
CA LEU A 55 20.30 3.18 -3.92
C LEU A 55 19.16 2.96 -4.93
N SER A 56 19.35 2.09 -5.93
CA SER A 56 18.32 1.78 -6.91
C SER A 56 17.15 1.03 -6.25
N GLN A 57 17.42 0.11 -5.33
CA GLN A 57 16.37 -0.58 -4.56
C GLN A 57 15.53 0.41 -3.73
N VAL A 58 16.18 1.38 -3.09
CA VAL A 58 15.48 2.47 -2.37
C VAL A 58 14.65 3.32 -3.34
N GLY A 59 15.24 3.71 -4.48
CA GLY A 59 14.58 4.49 -5.53
C GLY A 59 13.33 3.80 -6.07
N ILE A 60 13.41 2.49 -6.35
CA ILE A 60 12.28 1.68 -6.80
C ILE A 60 11.19 1.62 -5.74
N TYR A 61 11.52 1.36 -4.48
CA TYR A 61 10.54 1.29 -3.39
C TYR A 61 9.77 2.61 -3.23
N PHE A 62 10.48 3.74 -3.14
CA PHE A 62 9.85 5.04 -2.99
C PHE A 62 9.14 5.50 -4.28
N GLY A 63 9.70 5.20 -5.44
CA GLY A 63 9.13 5.52 -6.74
C GLY A 63 7.81 4.81 -7.01
N ASN A 64 7.73 3.51 -6.70
CA ASN A 64 6.50 2.73 -6.88
C ASN A 64 5.40 3.15 -5.90
N ARG A 65 5.77 3.55 -4.68
CA ARG A 65 4.79 3.87 -3.62
C ARG A 65 4.32 5.33 -3.63
N TRP A 66 5.17 6.29 -4.00
CA TRP A 66 4.85 7.72 -3.98
C TRP A 66 5.16 8.48 -5.28
N GLY A 67 5.94 7.91 -6.21
CA GLY A 67 6.48 8.63 -7.36
C GLY A 67 5.65 8.59 -8.64
N ARG A 68 4.82 7.57 -8.85
CA ARG A 68 4.04 7.37 -10.09
C ARG A 68 2.56 7.61 -9.87
N SER A 69 1.94 8.46 -10.70
CA SER A 69 0.49 8.62 -10.75
C SER A 69 -0.11 7.82 -11.92
N PRO A 70 -1.25 7.13 -11.75
CA PRO A 70 -2.05 7.06 -10.52
C PRO A 70 -1.37 6.23 -9.42
N ARG A 71 -1.20 6.82 -8.24
CA ARG A 71 -0.61 6.17 -7.06
C ARG A 71 -1.59 5.15 -6.46
N PRO A 72 -1.12 4.18 -5.66
CA PRO A 72 -2.00 3.23 -5.00
C PRO A 72 -3.11 3.88 -4.17
N ASP A 73 -2.84 5.01 -3.49
CA ASP A 73 -3.83 5.80 -2.75
C ASP A 73 -4.82 6.52 -3.69
N GLU A 74 -4.33 7.15 -4.75
CA GLU A 74 -5.18 7.82 -5.77
C GLU A 74 -6.12 6.82 -6.46
N LEU A 75 -5.71 5.57 -6.62
CA LEU A 75 -6.56 4.50 -7.15
C LEU A 75 -7.70 4.17 -6.18
N LEU A 76 -7.47 4.21 -4.86
CA LEU A 76 -8.53 4.05 -3.87
C LEU A 76 -9.53 5.21 -3.92
N ASP A 77 -9.07 6.45 -4.09
CA ASP A 77 -9.93 7.63 -4.31
C ASP A 77 -10.85 7.42 -5.51
N GLN A 78 -10.29 6.95 -6.63
CA GLN A 78 -11.05 6.64 -7.83
C GLN A 78 -12.06 5.50 -7.59
N GLY A 79 -11.64 4.45 -6.89
CA GLY A 79 -12.48 3.29 -6.57
C GLY A 79 -13.65 3.63 -5.65
N LEU A 80 -13.47 4.61 -4.75
CA LEU A 80 -14.50 5.07 -3.79
C LEU A 80 -15.20 6.36 -4.23
N LYS A 81 -14.92 6.88 -5.43
CA LYS A 81 -15.56 8.09 -5.96
C LYS A 81 -17.08 7.97 -5.94
N GLY A 82 -17.77 8.98 -5.41
CA GLY A 82 -19.23 9.01 -5.28
C GLY A 82 -19.76 8.19 -4.10
N MET A 83 -18.95 7.98 -3.06
CA MET A 83 -19.41 7.58 -1.73
C MET A 83 -20.01 8.80 -0.97
N PRO A 84 -21.00 8.58 -0.08
CA PRO A 84 -21.70 9.67 0.62
C PRO A 84 -20.79 10.54 1.52
N GLY A 85 -21.34 11.63 2.05
CA GLY A 85 -20.61 12.65 2.81
C GLY A 85 -20.10 12.20 4.19
N ASP A 86 -20.63 11.10 4.72
CA ASP A 86 -20.36 10.53 6.04
C ASP A 86 -19.13 9.60 6.09
N TYR A 87 -18.45 9.42 4.96
CA TYR A 87 -17.16 8.73 4.89
C TYR A 87 -16.00 9.72 4.91
N THR A 88 -14.95 9.36 5.65
CA THR A 88 -13.63 10.00 5.64
C THR A 88 -12.59 8.98 5.21
N LEU A 89 -11.82 9.29 4.18
CA LEU A 89 -10.71 8.48 3.70
C LEU A 89 -9.39 9.21 4.02
N TYR A 90 -8.52 8.57 4.79
CA TYR A 90 -7.23 9.11 5.18
C TYR A 90 -6.10 8.41 4.41
N HIS A 91 -5.19 9.18 3.83
CA HIS A 91 -3.98 8.68 3.16
C HIS A 91 -2.73 9.23 3.85
N PHE A 92 -1.95 8.35 4.47
CA PHE A 92 -0.69 8.67 5.17
C PHE A 92 -0.80 9.72 6.30
N SER A 93 -2.04 10.07 6.68
CA SER A 93 -2.35 11.02 7.77
C SER A 93 -2.59 10.31 9.11
N THR A 94 -2.52 8.98 9.13
CA THR A 94 -2.70 8.15 10.33
C THR A 94 -1.50 7.19 10.46
N PRO A 95 -1.40 6.41 11.55
CA PRO A 95 -0.37 5.38 11.67
C PRO A 95 -0.43 4.31 10.58
N VAL A 96 -1.58 4.12 9.92
CA VAL A 96 -1.77 3.20 8.79
C VAL A 96 -1.86 3.98 7.49
N ALA A 97 -1.52 3.32 6.37
CA ALA A 97 -1.33 4.02 5.09
C ALA A 97 -2.65 4.53 4.50
N ASN A 98 -3.70 3.70 4.47
CA ASN A 98 -5.01 4.10 3.96
C ASN A 98 -6.10 3.63 4.93
N LEU A 99 -6.85 4.57 5.49
CA LEU A 99 -7.90 4.30 6.47
C LEU A 99 -9.22 4.90 5.99
N LEU A 100 -10.25 4.09 5.88
CA LEU A 100 -11.62 4.53 5.62
C LEU A 100 -12.43 4.44 6.91
N VAL A 101 -13.02 5.55 7.32
CA VAL A 101 -13.94 5.63 8.47
C VAL A 101 -15.30 6.09 7.96
N GLY A 102 -16.37 5.40 8.33
CA GLY A 102 -17.73 5.82 7.98
C GLY A 102 -18.78 4.79 8.38
N PRO A 103 -20.00 4.86 7.83
CA PRO A 103 -21.08 3.93 8.15
C PRO A 103 -20.72 2.45 7.97
N ALA A 104 -19.81 2.12 7.06
CA ALA A 104 -19.37 0.73 6.87
C ALA A 104 -18.45 0.21 7.99
N GLY A 105 -18.04 1.05 8.95
CA GLY A 105 -17.04 0.73 9.97
C GLY A 105 -15.68 1.37 9.68
N ILE A 106 -14.65 0.83 10.34
CA ILE A 106 -13.25 1.26 10.21
C ILE A 106 -12.51 0.25 9.35
N TRP A 107 -12.03 0.67 8.18
CA TRP A 107 -11.40 -0.21 7.19
C TRP A 107 -10.00 0.27 6.83
N ILE A 108 -9.03 -0.60 7.05
CA ILE A 108 -7.67 -0.47 6.53
C ILE A 108 -7.68 -1.00 5.10
N LEU A 109 -7.44 -0.12 4.14
CA LEU A 109 -7.42 -0.45 2.72
C LEU A 109 -5.99 -0.70 2.28
N MET A 110 -5.67 -1.95 1.96
CA MET A 110 -4.33 -2.35 1.53
C MET A 110 -4.32 -2.53 0.00
N PRO A 111 -3.81 -1.54 -0.76
CA PRO A 111 -3.73 -1.64 -2.21
C PRO A 111 -2.53 -2.49 -2.63
N TYR A 112 -2.76 -3.34 -3.63
CA TYR A 112 -1.84 -4.33 -4.17
C TYR A 112 -1.84 -4.22 -5.70
N HIS A 113 -0.67 -4.12 -6.34
CA HIS A 113 -0.57 -3.85 -7.79
C HIS A 113 -0.24 -5.09 -8.64
N GLN A 114 -0.43 -6.31 -8.12
CA GLN A 114 -0.13 -7.52 -8.89
C GLN A 114 -1.08 -7.67 -10.08
N HIS A 115 -0.53 -8.14 -11.21
CA HIS A 115 -1.27 -8.50 -12.42
C HIS A 115 -1.55 -10.01 -12.45
N GLY A 116 -2.53 -10.44 -13.25
CA GLY A 116 -2.83 -11.86 -13.47
C GLY A 116 -3.90 -12.40 -12.53
N THR A 117 -3.99 -13.72 -12.40
CA THR A 117 -5.04 -14.36 -11.60
C THR A 117 -4.59 -14.54 -10.16
N ILE A 118 -5.20 -13.82 -9.24
CA ILE A 118 -4.92 -13.93 -7.81
C ILE A 118 -5.86 -14.96 -7.20
N THR A 119 -5.27 -15.98 -6.57
CA THR A 119 -5.97 -17.06 -5.89
C THR A 119 -5.55 -17.14 -4.43
N TYR A 120 -6.41 -17.68 -3.57
CA TYR A 120 -6.04 -18.06 -2.21
C TYR A 120 -6.09 -19.58 -2.10
N ASP A 121 -5.00 -20.21 -1.64
CA ASP A 121 -4.88 -21.68 -1.57
C ASP A 121 -5.22 -22.27 -0.19
N GLY A 122 -5.88 -21.51 0.68
CA GLY A 122 -6.14 -21.87 2.08
C GLY A 122 -4.99 -21.50 3.04
N LYS A 123 -3.82 -21.10 2.53
CA LYS A 123 -2.68 -20.67 3.36
C LYS A 123 -2.11 -19.32 2.94
N ARG A 124 -2.02 -19.06 1.63
CA ARG A 124 -1.41 -17.86 1.07
C ARG A 124 -2.07 -17.43 -0.23
N TRP A 125 -1.93 -16.14 -0.53
CA TRP A 125 -2.27 -15.60 -1.83
C TRP A 125 -1.19 -16.02 -2.84
N LYS A 126 -1.64 -16.44 -4.02
CA LYS A 126 -0.80 -16.81 -5.16
C LYS A 126 -1.25 -16.05 -6.38
N VAL A 127 -0.28 -15.61 -7.17
CA VAL A 127 -0.52 -15.05 -8.50
C VAL A 127 -0.21 -16.11 -9.54
N LYS A 128 -1.20 -16.44 -10.37
CA LYS A 128 -1.09 -17.35 -11.52
C LYS A 128 -1.16 -16.54 -12.83
N GLY A 129 -0.48 -17.03 -13.87
CA GLY A 129 -0.41 -16.37 -15.19
C GLY A 129 0.75 -15.37 -15.30
N GLY A 130 0.97 -14.78 -16.47
CA GLY A 130 2.15 -13.95 -16.79
C GLY A 130 3.16 -14.72 -17.64
N GLY A 131 3.67 -14.09 -18.70
CA GLY A 131 4.61 -14.72 -19.64
C GLY A 131 5.97 -15.05 -19.02
N PHE A 132 6.91 -15.55 -19.85
CA PHE A 132 8.26 -15.92 -19.42
C PHE A 132 8.97 -14.80 -18.64
N ALA A 133 8.87 -13.55 -19.11
CA ALA A 133 9.44 -12.37 -18.45
C ALA A 133 8.85 -12.12 -17.05
N GLN A 134 7.56 -12.36 -16.85
CA GLN A 134 6.89 -12.13 -15.56
C GLN A 134 7.17 -13.27 -14.57
N SER A 135 7.30 -14.50 -15.08
CA SER A 135 7.81 -15.63 -14.29
C SER A 135 9.27 -15.41 -13.86
N TYR A 136 10.10 -14.79 -14.70
CA TYR A 136 11.45 -14.39 -14.35
C TYR A 136 11.47 -13.32 -13.25
N MET A 137 10.70 -12.23 -13.37
CA MET A 137 10.63 -11.19 -12.32
C MET A 137 10.15 -11.71 -10.95
N ARG A 138 9.30 -12.76 -10.92
CA ARG A 138 8.88 -13.43 -9.68
C ARG A 138 10.04 -14.14 -8.98
N LEU A 139 10.95 -14.76 -9.72
CA LEU A 139 12.14 -15.42 -9.16
C LEU A 139 13.09 -14.43 -8.49
N PHE A 140 13.13 -13.17 -8.94
CA PHE A 140 13.88 -12.08 -8.29
C PHE A 140 13.10 -11.37 -7.16
N GLY A 141 11.99 -11.95 -6.71
CA GLY A 141 11.28 -11.50 -5.50
C GLY A 141 10.47 -10.22 -5.62
N GLN A 142 10.33 -9.64 -6.82
CA GLN A 142 9.62 -8.36 -6.99
C GLN A 142 8.08 -8.47 -6.96
N GLU A 143 7.51 -9.67 -7.05
CA GLU A 143 6.05 -9.89 -7.13
C GLU A 143 5.50 -10.85 -6.06
N ASN A 144 6.24 -11.16 -4.99
CA ASN A 144 5.67 -11.98 -3.92
C ASN A 144 4.57 -11.17 -3.21
N ILE A 145 3.33 -11.65 -3.29
CA ILE A 145 2.28 -11.19 -2.37
C ILE A 145 2.74 -11.62 -0.97
N SER A 146 2.70 -10.66 -0.03
CA SER A 146 3.02 -10.85 1.39
C SER A 146 2.06 -11.85 2.05
N ARG A 147 1.94 -11.78 3.37
CA ARG A 147 0.85 -12.36 4.16
C ARG A 147 -0.17 -11.26 4.52
N PRO A 148 -1.09 -10.87 3.61
CA PRO A 148 -2.09 -9.84 3.87
C PRO A 148 -2.90 -10.03 5.15
N ASP A 149 -3.08 -11.27 5.60
CA ASP A 149 -3.69 -11.60 6.89
C ASP A 149 -2.88 -11.07 8.09
N LEU A 150 -1.56 -11.30 8.08
CA LEU A 150 -0.67 -10.81 9.12
C LEU A 150 -0.50 -9.28 9.02
N ASP A 151 -0.40 -8.76 7.81
CA ASP A 151 -0.27 -7.32 7.57
C ASP A 151 -1.52 -6.57 8.06
N ALA A 152 -2.72 -7.07 7.75
CA ALA A 152 -3.99 -6.51 8.23
C ALA A 152 -4.05 -6.48 9.76
N SER A 153 -3.68 -7.58 10.42
CA SER A 153 -3.66 -7.67 11.88
C SER A 153 -2.67 -6.68 12.49
N ALA A 154 -1.45 -6.60 11.93
CA ALA A 154 -0.42 -5.70 12.42
C ALA A 154 -0.81 -4.21 12.25
N GLU A 155 -1.41 -3.85 11.11
CA GLU A 155 -1.91 -2.49 10.89
C GLU A 155 -3.11 -2.17 11.79
N ALA A 156 -4.01 -3.13 12.01
CA ALA A 156 -5.14 -2.98 12.94
C ALA A 156 -4.66 -2.75 14.37
N ASP A 157 -3.69 -3.54 14.85
CA ASP A 157 -3.08 -3.36 16.17
C ASP A 157 -2.37 -2.01 16.30
N LYS A 158 -1.69 -1.57 15.24
CA LYS A 158 -1.02 -0.27 15.20
C LYS A 158 -2.04 0.86 15.34
N LEU A 159 -3.15 0.80 14.61
CA LEU A 159 -4.22 1.79 14.70
C LEU A 159 -4.92 1.73 16.06
N LYS A 160 -5.21 0.54 16.58
CA LYS A 160 -5.81 0.34 17.91
C LYS A 160 -4.95 0.98 18.99
N ARG A 161 -3.64 0.69 19.02
CA ARG A 161 -2.69 1.31 19.97
C ARG A 161 -2.64 2.83 19.87
N TYR A 162 -2.83 3.38 18.68
CA TYR A 162 -2.89 4.82 18.49
C TYR A 162 -4.19 5.41 19.05
N LEU A 163 -5.34 4.80 18.76
CA LEU A 163 -6.65 5.26 19.23
C LEU A 163 -6.78 5.14 20.75
N LYS A 164 -6.25 4.07 21.37
CA LYS A 164 -6.23 3.88 22.83
C LYS A 164 -5.57 5.02 23.62
N LYS A 165 -4.71 5.81 22.98
CA LYS A 165 -4.08 6.97 23.62
C LYS A 165 -5.03 8.17 23.75
N LYS A 166 -6.19 8.10 23.10
CA LYS A 166 -7.09 9.24 22.89
C LYS A 166 -8.54 8.94 23.29
N ILE A 167 -8.97 7.68 23.18
CA ILE A 167 -10.32 7.22 23.54
C ILE A 167 -10.23 5.91 24.32
N ALA A 168 -11.27 5.58 25.10
CA ALA A 168 -11.33 4.34 25.87
C ALA A 168 -11.31 3.12 24.94
N GLU A 169 -10.72 2.01 25.37
CA GLU A 169 -10.55 0.83 24.52
C GLU A 169 -11.90 0.23 24.08
N GLU A 170 -12.88 0.27 24.97
CA GLU A 170 -14.24 -0.23 24.77
C GLU A 170 -15.01 0.60 23.73
N GLU A 171 -14.60 1.85 23.52
CA GLU A 171 -15.18 2.76 22.54
C GLU A 171 -14.51 2.64 21.16
N ILE A 172 -13.45 1.83 21.01
CA ILE A 172 -12.79 1.60 19.73
C ILE A 172 -13.57 0.53 18.95
N PRO A 173 -14.23 0.89 17.83
CA PRO A 173 -14.93 -0.09 17.01
C PRO A 173 -13.97 -1.12 16.38
N PRO A 174 -14.47 -2.27 15.93
CA PRO A 174 -13.66 -3.24 15.20
C PRO A 174 -12.94 -2.61 14.00
N ILE A 175 -11.62 -2.78 13.95
CA ILE A 175 -10.78 -2.33 12.83
C ILE A 175 -10.61 -3.50 11.88
N LEU A 176 -11.12 -3.34 10.66
CA LEU A 176 -11.15 -4.38 9.64
C LEU A 176 -10.12 -4.11 8.55
N GLY A 177 -9.59 -5.17 7.94
CA GLY A 177 -8.70 -5.07 6.78
C GLY A 177 -9.41 -5.45 5.49
N ALA A 178 -9.00 -4.84 4.38
CA ALA A 178 -9.37 -5.28 3.05
C ALA A 178 -8.13 -5.28 2.14
N VAL A 179 -8.03 -6.30 1.28
CA VAL A 179 -6.99 -6.44 0.25
C VAL A 179 -7.58 -6.00 -1.09
N ILE A 180 -7.01 -4.96 -1.67
CA ILE A 180 -7.51 -4.34 -2.91
C ILE A 180 -6.48 -4.48 -4.02
N PHE A 181 -6.78 -5.30 -5.02
CA PHE A 181 -5.96 -5.35 -6.24
C PHE A 181 -6.32 -4.19 -7.17
N THR A 182 -5.33 -3.37 -7.52
CA THR A 182 -5.52 -2.11 -8.26
C THR A 182 -5.17 -2.21 -9.75
N SER A 183 -4.41 -3.22 -10.15
CA SER A 183 -4.09 -3.46 -11.56
C SER A 183 -5.34 -3.81 -12.35
N LYS A 184 -5.49 -3.23 -13.56
CA LYS A 184 -6.63 -3.51 -14.45
C LYS A 184 -6.68 -4.97 -14.91
N ASP A 185 -5.53 -5.64 -14.94
CA ASP A 185 -5.35 -7.02 -15.41
C ASP A 185 -5.40 -8.03 -14.25
N ALA A 186 -5.78 -7.59 -13.06
CA ALA A 186 -5.95 -8.46 -11.90
C ALA A 186 -7.31 -9.17 -11.94
N ASN A 187 -7.28 -10.49 -12.01
CA ASN A 187 -8.45 -11.35 -11.85
C ASN A 187 -8.44 -11.99 -10.46
N VAL A 188 -9.28 -11.51 -9.55
CA VAL A 188 -9.28 -11.95 -8.15
C VAL A 188 -10.29 -13.08 -7.94
N GLN A 189 -9.78 -14.25 -7.55
CA GLN A 189 -10.49 -15.49 -7.21
C GLN A 189 -10.07 -15.93 -5.81
N ALA A 190 -10.43 -15.13 -4.81
CA ALA A 190 -9.97 -15.27 -3.43
C ALA A 190 -11.11 -14.98 -2.44
N GLU A 191 -12.32 -15.41 -2.78
CA GLU A 191 -13.54 -15.22 -1.99
C GLU A 191 -13.43 -15.88 -0.60
N ASP A 192 -12.72 -17.00 -0.49
CA ASP A 192 -12.53 -17.76 0.75
C ASP A 192 -11.33 -17.27 1.60
N ALA A 193 -10.70 -16.15 1.20
CA ALA A 193 -9.59 -15.59 1.96
C ALA A 193 -10.05 -15.03 3.31
N PRO A 194 -9.23 -15.16 4.39
CA PRO A 194 -9.59 -14.70 5.73
C PRO A 194 -9.75 -13.19 5.83
N VAL A 195 -9.12 -12.44 4.94
CA VAL A 195 -9.29 -11.00 4.77
C VAL A 195 -10.03 -10.74 3.45
N PRO A 196 -11.11 -9.94 3.44
CA PRO A 196 -11.83 -9.59 2.22
C PRO A 196 -10.88 -9.15 1.11
N THR A 197 -10.83 -9.96 0.05
CA THR A 197 -9.89 -9.79 -1.04
C THR A 197 -10.66 -9.52 -2.33
N MET A 198 -10.37 -8.41 -2.99
CA MET A 198 -11.14 -8.02 -4.18
C MET A 198 -10.34 -7.14 -5.14
N HIS A 199 -10.84 -7.04 -6.37
CA HIS A 199 -10.39 -6.03 -7.32
C HIS A 199 -10.99 -4.66 -6.96
N LEU A 200 -10.25 -3.57 -7.22
CA LEU A 200 -10.65 -2.17 -6.96
C LEU A 200 -12.08 -1.83 -7.42
N LYS A 201 -12.47 -2.30 -8.61
CA LYS A 201 -13.83 -2.15 -9.16
C LYS A 201 -14.96 -2.66 -8.24
N LYS A 202 -14.69 -3.67 -7.40
CA LYS A 202 -15.67 -4.26 -6.46
C LYS A 202 -15.71 -3.51 -5.11
N LEU A 203 -14.70 -2.70 -4.79
CA LEU A 203 -14.52 -2.05 -3.48
C LEU A 203 -15.74 -1.22 -3.07
N LYS A 204 -16.23 -0.34 -3.95
CA LYS A 204 -17.38 0.53 -3.65
C LYS A 204 -18.65 -0.23 -3.30
N ALA A 205 -18.95 -1.27 -4.09
CA ALA A 205 -20.12 -2.11 -3.86
C ALA A 205 -19.98 -2.89 -2.55
N PHE A 206 -18.78 -3.40 -2.26
CA PHE A 206 -18.46 -4.06 -1.00
C PHE A 206 -18.69 -3.14 0.21
N ILE A 207 -18.10 -1.94 0.24
CA ILE A 207 -18.26 -1.00 1.35
C ILE A 207 -19.74 -0.63 1.56
N ARG A 208 -20.50 -0.38 0.47
CA ARG A 208 -21.95 -0.13 0.57
C ARG A 208 -22.73 -1.30 1.14
N LYS A 209 -22.34 -2.54 0.83
CA LYS A 209 -22.95 -3.75 1.40
C LYS A 209 -22.66 -3.84 2.90
N GLN A 210 -21.43 -3.53 3.33
CA GLN A 210 -21.07 -3.55 4.75
C GLN A 210 -21.84 -2.51 5.56
N ALA A 211 -22.00 -1.29 5.02
CA ALA A 211 -22.80 -0.23 5.64
C ALA A 211 -24.27 -0.62 5.85
N LYS A 212 -24.83 -1.52 5.04
CA LYS A 212 -26.19 -2.03 5.24
C LYS A 212 -26.26 -3.17 6.25
N LYS A 213 -25.17 -3.93 6.44
CA LYS A 213 -25.15 -5.13 7.28
C LYS A 213 -25.02 -4.78 8.77
N ALA A 214 -24.09 -3.89 9.10
CA ALA A 214 -23.82 -3.48 10.46
C ALA A 214 -23.29 -2.03 10.46
N PRO A 215 -24.19 -1.03 10.32
CA PRO A 215 -23.77 0.36 10.24
C PRO A 215 -23.14 0.84 11.55
N LEU A 216 -21.98 1.49 11.45
CA LEU A 216 -21.36 2.16 12.58
C LEU A 216 -22.17 3.41 12.97
N PRO A 217 -22.52 3.62 14.26
CA PRO A 217 -23.29 4.78 14.68
C PRO A 217 -22.57 6.11 14.37
N PRO A 218 -23.29 7.19 14.00
CA PRO A 218 -22.69 8.50 13.73
C PRO A 218 -21.86 9.07 14.88
N LYS A 219 -22.22 8.75 16.13
CA LYS A 219 -21.46 9.15 17.32
C LYS A 219 -20.07 8.51 17.35
N GLU A 220 -19.96 7.22 17.04
CA GLU A 220 -18.69 6.50 17.01
C GLU A 220 -17.82 6.94 15.82
N ILE A 221 -18.42 7.18 14.66
CA ILE A 221 -17.72 7.74 13.49
C ILE A 221 -17.09 9.10 13.85
N LYS A 222 -17.85 9.97 14.51
CA LYS A 222 -17.34 11.29 14.97
C LYS A 222 -16.25 11.13 16.01
N LEU A 223 -16.41 10.24 16.98
CA LEU A 223 -15.41 9.99 18.03
C LEU A 223 -14.06 9.57 17.41
N VAL A 224 -14.08 8.60 16.50
CA VAL A 224 -12.87 8.10 15.83
C VAL A 224 -12.22 9.19 14.96
N ASN A 225 -13.01 9.92 14.17
CA ASN A 225 -12.49 11.00 13.34
C ASN A 225 -11.87 12.13 14.19
N SER A 226 -12.52 12.54 15.28
CA SER A 226 -11.98 13.55 16.20
C SER A 226 -10.71 13.07 16.89
N ALA A 227 -10.64 11.79 17.28
CA ALA A 227 -9.43 11.21 17.84
C ALA A 227 -8.29 11.25 16.82
N ILE A 228 -8.54 10.99 15.54
CA ILE A 228 -7.51 11.08 14.49
C ILE A 228 -7.09 12.54 14.24
N ASP A 229 -8.06 13.43 14.04
CA ASP A 229 -7.84 14.83 13.63
C ASP A 229 -7.19 15.69 14.73
N ALA A 230 -7.21 15.26 16.01
CA ALA A 230 -6.58 15.96 17.13
C ALA A 230 -5.03 15.77 17.22
N ALA A 231 -4.36 15.34 16.14
CA ALA A 231 -2.90 15.15 16.06
C ALA A 231 -2.26 16.15 15.09
#